data_AF-A0A6N8XMF7-F1
#
_entry.id   AF-A0A6N8XMF7-F1
#
_cell.length_a   1.000
_cell.length_b   1.000
_cell.length_c   1.000
_cell.angle_alpha   90.00
_cell.angle_beta   90.00
_cell.angle_gamma   90.00
#
_symmetry.space_group_name_H-M   'P 1'
#
loop_
_entity.id
_entity.type
_entity.pdbx_description
1 polymer ?
#
loop_
_entity_poly.entity_id
_entity_poly.type
_entity_poly.pdbx_seq_one_letter_code
_entity_poly.pdbx_strand_id
1 'polypeptide(L)'
;MTAKSRNPDLRDALRDLQDVVAEASEEQFPVPSEAALANARRLLPEMYRISPRRYEVYPTPDGEIAVDAPGGHGRSVVILCNSEGGALCLVNMNGAHRRAHYSDAGRLPDGFVREALDELTLGKNLAA
;
A
#
# COMPACT_ATOMS: atom_id res chain seq x y z
N MET A 1 35.09 0.91 -3.82
CA MET A 1 34.37 0.53 -5.05
C MET A 1 32.88 0.64 -4.80
N THR A 2 32.20 1.43 -5.64
CA THR A 2 30.74 1.54 -5.87
C THR A 2 29.82 1.81 -4.68
N ALA A 3 29.46 3.09 -4.55
CA ALA A 3 28.25 3.55 -3.89
C ALA A 3 27.02 2.83 -4.48
N LYS A 4 26.39 1.93 -3.71
CA LYS A 4 25.02 1.47 -3.96
C LYS A 4 24.07 2.38 -3.19
N SER A 5 23.76 3.53 -3.77
CA SER A 5 22.60 4.32 -3.33
C SER A 5 21.54 4.25 -4.44
N ARG A 6 20.39 3.62 -4.12
CA ARG A 6 19.01 3.92 -4.60
C ARG A 6 18.05 2.73 -4.32
N ASN A 7 17.15 2.93 -3.35
CA ASN A 7 15.86 2.24 -3.09
C ASN A 7 15.81 0.71 -2.86
N PRO A 8 16.22 0.18 -1.68
CA PRO A 8 15.83 -1.17 -1.27
C PRO A 8 14.29 -1.33 -1.13
N ASP A 9 13.60 -0.31 -0.63
CA ASP A 9 12.22 -0.43 -0.15
C ASP A 9 11.13 -0.66 -1.22
N LEU A 10 11.22 -0.05 -2.41
CA LEU A 10 10.22 -0.25 -3.48
C LEU A 10 10.39 -1.59 -4.18
N ARG A 11 11.65 -2.02 -4.37
CA ARG A 11 11.95 -3.27 -5.06
C ARG A 11 11.47 -4.46 -4.25
N ASP A 12 11.67 -4.40 -2.94
CA ASP A 12 11.19 -5.43 -2.02
C ASP A 12 9.65 -5.50 -2.04
N ALA A 13 8.94 -4.38 -1.89
CA ALA A 13 7.47 -4.37 -1.96
C ALA A 13 6.93 -4.87 -3.33
N LEU A 14 7.63 -4.60 -4.44
CA LEU A 14 7.28 -5.14 -5.76
C LEU A 14 7.58 -6.63 -5.91
N ARG A 15 8.52 -7.18 -5.14
CA ARG A 15 8.76 -8.63 -5.05
C ARG A 15 7.67 -9.28 -4.21
N ASP A 16 7.34 -8.71 -3.05
CA ASP A 16 6.27 -9.22 -2.18
C ASP A 16 4.94 -9.29 -2.97
N LEU A 17 4.65 -8.27 -3.79
CA LEU A 17 3.51 -8.30 -4.71
C LEU A 17 3.55 -9.45 -5.75
N GLN A 18 4.73 -9.89 -6.19
CA GLN A 18 4.87 -11.04 -7.10
C GLN A 18 4.58 -12.36 -6.39
N ASP A 19 4.90 -12.43 -5.10
CA ASP A 19 4.75 -13.63 -4.27
C ASP A 19 3.35 -13.72 -3.62
N VAL A 20 2.57 -12.64 -3.64
CA VAL A 20 1.24 -12.51 -2.99
C VAL A 20 0.24 -13.64 -3.31
N VAL A 21 0.31 -14.22 -4.52
CA VAL A 21 -0.56 -15.35 -4.91
C VAL A 21 -0.11 -16.65 -4.26
N ALA A 22 1.20 -16.86 -4.15
CA ALA A 22 1.76 -18.00 -3.43
C ALA A 22 1.46 -17.86 -1.93
N GLU A 23 1.67 -16.68 -1.35
CA GLU A 23 1.33 -16.37 0.05
C GLU A 23 -0.16 -16.63 0.34
N ALA A 24 -1.07 -16.15 -0.52
CA ALA A 24 -2.51 -16.38 -0.34
C ALA A 24 -2.84 -17.88 -0.33
N SER A 25 -2.16 -18.66 -1.18
CA SER A 25 -2.35 -20.11 -1.26
C SER A 25 -1.80 -20.83 -0.01
N GLU A 26 -0.64 -20.41 0.49
CA GLU A 26 -0.03 -20.94 1.72
C GLU A 26 -0.90 -20.64 2.96
N GLU A 27 -1.50 -19.45 3.01
CA GLU A 27 -2.40 -19.00 4.08
C GLU A 27 -3.85 -19.50 3.91
N GLN A 28 -4.16 -20.24 2.84
CA GLN A 28 -5.51 -20.73 2.50
C GLN A 28 -6.55 -19.60 2.33
N PHE A 29 -6.09 -18.43 1.89
CA PHE A 29 -6.94 -17.31 1.51
C PHE A 29 -7.44 -17.44 0.07
N PRO A 30 -8.52 -16.73 -0.30
CA PRO A 30 -8.91 -16.61 -1.70
C PRO A 30 -7.76 -16.04 -2.54
N VAL A 31 -7.51 -16.63 -3.71
CA VAL A 31 -6.50 -16.13 -4.64
C VAL A 31 -6.88 -14.74 -5.12
N PRO A 32 -6.01 -13.72 -4.96
CA PRO A 32 -6.30 -12.38 -5.45
C PRO A 32 -6.54 -12.35 -6.96
N SER A 33 -7.54 -11.56 -7.38
CA SER A 33 -7.86 -11.41 -8.79
C SER A 33 -6.76 -10.70 -9.59
N GLU A 34 -6.76 -10.89 -10.91
CA GLU A 34 -5.90 -10.12 -11.82
C GLU A 34 -6.12 -8.60 -11.71
N ALA A 35 -7.36 -8.16 -11.49
CA ALA A 35 -7.68 -6.75 -11.32
C ALA A 35 -7.04 -6.16 -10.05
N ALA A 36 -7.09 -6.89 -8.94
CA ALA A 36 -6.44 -6.51 -7.69
C ALA A 36 -4.91 -6.41 -7.87
N LEU A 37 -4.30 -7.42 -8.50
CA LEU A 37 -2.86 -7.45 -8.82
C LEU A 37 -2.44 -6.27 -9.70
N ALA A 38 -3.19 -6.01 -10.77
CA ALA A 38 -2.91 -4.92 -11.69
C ALA A 38 -3.00 -3.56 -11.00
N ASN A 39 -4.02 -3.36 -10.16
CA ASN A 39 -4.21 -2.14 -9.40
C ASN A 39 -3.09 -1.92 -8.36
N ALA A 40 -2.77 -2.94 -7.56
CA ALA A 40 -1.68 -2.86 -6.59
C ALA A 40 -0.32 -2.57 -7.28
N ARG A 41 -0.04 -3.26 -8.40
CA ARG A 41 1.19 -3.08 -9.19
C ARG A 41 1.32 -1.67 -9.75
N ARG A 42 0.20 -1.06 -10.19
CA ARG A 42 0.18 0.31 -10.69
C ARG A 42 0.29 1.33 -9.55
N LEU A 43 -0.39 1.08 -8.44
CA LEU A 43 -0.52 2.00 -7.31
C LEU A 43 0.78 2.14 -6.52
N LEU A 44 1.46 1.02 -6.23
CA LEU A 44 2.63 1.00 -5.34
C LEU A 44 3.76 1.96 -5.78
N PRO A 45 4.19 2.02 -7.06
CA PRO A 45 5.18 3.00 -7.50
C PRO A 45 4.72 4.45 -7.37
N GLU A 46 3.42 4.73 -7.55
CA GLU A 46 2.87 6.09 -7.40
C GLU A 46 2.88 6.53 -5.94
N MET A 47 2.45 5.66 -5.02
CA MET A 47 2.51 5.91 -3.58
C MET A 47 3.95 6.14 -3.13
N TYR A 48 4.89 5.31 -3.61
CA TYR A 48 6.31 5.46 -3.28
C TYR A 48 6.89 6.79 -3.74
N ARG A 49 6.45 7.33 -4.88
CA ARG A 49 6.90 8.66 -5.34
C ARG A 49 6.41 9.80 -4.44
N ILE A 50 5.24 9.65 -3.84
CA ILE A 50 4.66 10.66 -2.92
C ILE A 50 5.34 10.55 -1.55
N SER A 51 5.37 9.35 -0.98
CA SER A 51 5.96 9.04 0.31
C SER A 51 6.99 7.92 0.14
N PRO A 52 8.28 8.24 -0.07
CA PRO A 52 9.35 7.26 -0.18
C PRO A 52 9.63 6.59 1.17
N ARG A 53 9.19 5.35 1.32
CA ARG A 53 9.37 4.53 2.53
C ARG A 53 9.19 3.05 2.21
N ARG A 54 9.43 2.19 3.20
CA ARG A 54 8.99 0.80 3.17
C ARG A 54 7.46 0.74 3.09
N TYR A 55 7.00 -0.09 2.15
CA TYR A 55 5.62 -0.53 2.04
C TYR A 55 5.60 -2.03 2.31
N GLU A 56 4.47 -2.50 2.82
CA GLU A 56 4.19 -3.92 2.98
C GLU A 56 3.06 -4.27 2.02
N VAL A 57 3.17 -5.43 1.36
CA VAL A 57 2.17 -5.90 0.42
C VAL A 57 1.84 -7.34 0.79
N TYR A 58 0.57 -7.64 0.99
CA TYR A 58 0.13 -8.95 1.46
C TYR A 58 -1.33 -9.23 1.02
N PRO A 59 -1.71 -10.51 0.87
CA PRO A 59 -3.08 -10.89 0.58
C PRO A 59 -3.97 -10.73 1.82
N THR A 60 -5.26 -10.50 1.63
CA THR A 60 -6.23 -10.49 2.74
C THR A 60 -7.13 -11.73 2.73
N PRO A 61 -7.74 -12.10 3.88
CA PRO A 61 -8.73 -13.18 3.95
C PRO A 61 -9.94 -13.00 3.01
N ASP A 62 -10.20 -11.76 2.59
CA ASP A 62 -11.30 -11.40 1.70
C ASP A 62 -10.91 -11.45 0.20
N GLY A 63 -9.68 -11.92 -0.12
CA GLY A 63 -9.19 -12.02 -1.49
C GLY A 63 -8.72 -10.69 -2.10
N GLU A 64 -8.48 -9.70 -1.25
CA GLU A 64 -7.94 -8.40 -1.65
C GLU A 64 -6.41 -8.40 -1.55
N ILE A 65 -5.78 -7.36 -2.11
CA ILE A 65 -4.37 -7.07 -1.88
C ILE A 65 -4.26 -5.81 -1.05
N ALA A 66 -3.65 -5.91 0.12
CA ALA A 66 -3.31 -4.76 0.94
C ALA A 66 -1.98 -4.17 0.49
N VAL A 67 -1.96 -2.85 0.30
CA VAL A 67 -0.74 -2.04 0.17
C VAL A 67 -0.67 -1.13 1.39
N ASP A 68 0.18 -1.48 2.36
CA ASP A 68 0.33 -0.77 3.62
C ASP A 68 1.55 0.16 3.61
N ALA A 69 1.33 1.41 4.00
CA ALA A 69 2.34 2.42 4.26
C ALA A 69 2.49 2.64 5.79
N PRO A 70 3.29 1.82 6.50
CA PRO A 70 3.43 1.92 7.95
C PRO A 70 4.16 3.21 8.36
N GLY A 71 3.55 4.01 9.25
CA GLY A 71 4.06 5.29 9.76
C GLY A 71 4.71 5.28 11.13
N GLY A 72 4.63 4.16 11.84
CA GLY A 72 5.02 4.05 13.25
C GLY A 72 4.10 4.81 14.21
N HIS A 73 4.10 4.42 15.48
CA HIS A 73 3.32 5.06 16.56
C HIS A 73 1.82 5.20 16.26
N GLY A 74 1.17 4.14 15.77
CA GLY A 74 -0.28 4.16 15.50
C GLY A 74 -0.67 5.01 14.29
N ARG A 75 0.25 5.20 13.34
CA ARG A 75 -0.01 5.86 12.06
C ARG A 75 0.19 4.89 10.90
N SER A 76 -0.77 4.81 9.99
CA SER A 76 -0.71 3.97 8.80
C SER A 76 -1.68 4.45 7.73
N VAL A 77 -1.37 4.12 6.49
CA VAL A 77 -2.28 4.25 5.35
C VAL A 77 -2.28 2.89 4.66
N VAL A 78 -3.42 2.23 4.64
CA VAL A 78 -3.61 0.93 3.98
C VAL A 78 -4.57 1.12 2.82
N ILE A 79 -4.21 0.61 1.65
CA ILE A 79 -5.12 0.56 0.50
C ILE A 79 -5.38 -0.90 0.13
N LEU A 80 -6.63 -1.30 0.21
CA LEU A 80 -7.11 -2.63 -0.15
C LEU A 80 -7.60 -2.57 -1.60
N CYS A 81 -6.93 -3.28 -2.51
CA CYS A 81 -7.35 -3.43 -3.90
C CYS A 81 -8.23 -4.69 -4.02
N ASN A 82 -9.50 -4.51 -4.38
CA ASN A 82 -10.47 -5.61 -4.38
C ASN A 82 -10.57 -6.30 -5.74
N SER A 83 -11.36 -7.38 -5.78
CA SER A 83 -11.54 -8.22 -6.96
C SER A 83 -12.31 -7.56 -8.11
N GLU A 84 -13.11 -6.53 -7.81
CA GLU A 84 -13.96 -5.82 -8.78
C GLU A 84 -13.23 -4.64 -9.45
N GLY A 85 -11.95 -4.42 -9.11
CA GLY A 85 -11.15 -3.31 -9.61
C GLY A 85 -11.32 -2.00 -8.82
N GLY A 86 -12.09 -2.03 -7.73
CA GLY A 86 -12.22 -0.94 -6.77
C GLY A 86 -11.14 -1.00 -5.69
N ALA A 87 -11.23 -0.06 -4.74
CA ALA A 87 -10.36 -0.03 -3.58
C ALA A 87 -11.01 0.60 -2.34
N LEU A 88 -10.45 0.28 -1.18
CA LEU A 88 -10.73 0.93 0.09
C LEU A 88 -9.43 1.49 0.65
N CYS A 89 -9.37 2.81 0.88
CA CYS A 89 -8.27 3.43 1.61
C CYS A 89 -8.67 3.63 3.07
N LEU A 90 -7.86 3.10 3.98
CA LEU A 90 -7.97 3.24 5.42
C LEU A 90 -6.79 4.06 5.92
N VAL A 91 -7.07 5.13 6.64
CA VAL A 91 -6.06 6.03 7.19
C VAL A 91 -6.20 6.04 8.70
N ASN A 92 -5.11 5.77 9.40
CA ASN A 92 -5.00 5.93 10.83
C ASN A 92 -3.90 6.95 11.13
N MET A 93 -4.24 8.01 11.86
CA MET A 93 -3.30 9.03 12.31
C MET A 93 -3.48 9.24 13.81
N ASN A 94 -2.72 8.50 14.63
CA ASN A 94 -2.74 8.63 16.09
C ASN A 94 -4.15 8.42 16.70
N GLY A 95 -4.90 7.44 16.21
CA GLY A 95 -6.26 7.14 16.66
C GLY A 95 -7.36 7.93 15.95
N ALA A 96 -7.01 8.90 15.10
CA ALA A 96 -7.95 9.47 14.15
C ALA A 96 -8.08 8.54 12.92
N HIS A 97 -9.28 8.03 12.69
CA HIS A 97 -9.57 7.11 11.59
C HIS A 97 -10.34 7.81 10.48
N ARG A 98 -9.82 7.74 9.25
CA ARG A 98 -10.50 8.20 8.03
C ARG A 98 -10.53 7.07 7.02
N ARG A 99 -11.53 7.07 6.13
CA ARG A 99 -11.61 6.09 5.04
C ARG A 99 -12.25 6.67 3.79
N ALA A 100 -11.89 6.10 2.64
CA ALA A 100 -12.50 6.42 1.35
C ALA A 100 -12.68 5.14 0.54
N HIS A 101 -13.85 5.03 -0.11
CA HIS A 101 -14.19 3.91 -1.00
C HIS A 101 -14.12 4.36 -2.45
N TYR A 102 -13.57 3.51 -3.31
CA TYR A 102 -13.35 3.78 -4.72
C TYR A 102 -13.96 2.64 -5.55
N SER A 103 -14.79 2.99 -6.52
CA SER A 103 -15.28 2.04 -7.52
C SER A 103 -14.24 1.72 -8.60
N ASP A 104 -13.22 2.56 -8.75
CA ASP A 104 -12.14 2.42 -9.74
C ASP A 104 -10.80 2.79 -9.08
N ALA A 105 -10.04 1.77 -8.69
CA ALA A 105 -8.72 1.94 -8.09
C ALA A 105 -7.69 2.43 -9.12
N GLY A 106 -7.97 2.38 -10.42
CA GLY A 106 -7.11 2.86 -11.51
C GLY A 106 -6.82 4.37 -11.45
N ARG A 107 -7.61 5.13 -10.71
CA ARG A 107 -7.46 6.59 -10.54
C ARG A 107 -6.64 7.01 -9.33
N LEU A 108 -6.29 6.06 -8.45
CA LEU A 108 -5.47 6.33 -7.28
C LEU A 108 -3.99 6.54 -7.66
N PRO A 109 -3.20 7.27 -6.86
CA PRO A 109 -3.60 8.04 -5.67
C PRO A 109 -4.20 9.40 -6.05
N ASP A 110 -5.37 9.69 -5.48
CA ASP A 110 -6.10 10.95 -5.62
C ASP A 110 -5.71 11.95 -4.49
N GLY A 111 -6.46 13.04 -4.34
CA GLY A 111 -6.20 14.05 -3.31
C GLY A 111 -6.22 13.48 -1.89
N PHE A 112 -7.20 12.64 -1.57
CA PHE A 112 -7.34 12.03 -0.24
C PHE A 112 -6.14 11.14 0.10
N VAL A 113 -5.75 10.24 -0.83
CA VAL A 113 -4.60 9.35 -0.61
C VAL A 113 -3.29 10.14 -0.53
N ARG A 114 -3.11 11.16 -1.37
CA ARG A 114 -1.91 12.01 -1.36
C ARG A 114 -1.74 12.73 -0.03
N GLU A 115 -2.79 13.39 0.44
CA GLU A 115 -2.80 14.10 1.72
C GLU A 115 -2.43 13.15 2.88
N ALA A 116 -3.01 11.96 2.92
CA ALA A 116 -2.72 10.97 3.95
C ALA A 116 -1.25 10.48 3.90
N LEU A 117 -0.68 10.29 2.70
CA LEU A 117 0.73 9.89 2.54
C LEU A 117 1.71 11.02 2.88
N ASP A 118 1.33 12.27 2.60
CA ASP A 118 2.13 13.45 2.97
C ASP A 118 2.14 13.63 4.49
N GLU A 119 0.98 13.52 5.15
CA GLU A 119 0.86 13.54 6.62
C GLU A 119 1.74 12.45 7.27
N LEU A 120 1.73 11.23 6.72
CA LEU A 120 2.59 10.13 7.17
C LEU A 120 4.08 10.45 7.09
N THR A 121 4.48 11.25 6.09
CA THR A 121 5.86 11.66 5.86
C THR A 121 6.28 12.78 6.80
N LEU A 122 5.45 13.82 6.93
CA LEU A 122 5.70 14.95 7.84
C LEU A 122 5.78 14.50 9.30
N GLY A 123 4.98 13.50 9.68
CA GLY A 123 4.99 12.91 11.01
C GLY A 123 6.31 12.24 11.42
N LYS A 124 7.22 11.93 10.48
CA LYS A 124 8.58 11.46 10.80
C LYS A 124 9.49 12.59 11.29
N ASN A 125 9.29 13.82 10.81
CA ASN A 125 10.18 14.95 11.10
C ASN A 125 9.94 15.58 12.48
N LEU A 126 8.81 15.29 13.13
CA LEU A 126 8.47 15.80 14.46
C LEU A 126 8.87 14.86 15.60
N ALA A 127 9.36 13.65 15.30
CA ALA A 127 9.73 12.63 16.28
C ALA A 127 11.25 12.37 16.32
N ALA A 128 12.06 13.21 15.67
CA ALA A 128 13.52 13.14 15.63
C ALA A 128 14.15 14.24 16.49
#